data_AF-V7ID54-F1
#
_entry.id   AF-V7ID54-F1
#
_cell.length_a   1.000
_cell.length_b   1.000
_cell.length_c   1.000
_cell.angle_alpha   90.00
_cell.angle_beta   90.00
_cell.angle_gamma   90.00
#
_symmetry.space_group_name_H-M   'P 1'
#
loop_
_entity.id
_entity.type
_entity.pdbx_description
1 polymer ?
#
loop_
_entity_poly.entity_id
_entity_poly.type
_entity_poly.pdbx_seq_one_letter_code
_entity_poly.pdbx_strand_id
1 'polypeptide(L)'
;MRVSQSALVVLSALALLTACQKEPEPTPPPQPQEQAPNPNPAPPAPTPTPASNPSLIREPAAPQQQQDPAAQAIQSKPFGQGTLALTKAKVVGQILNVEFMYIPPKNERGDYKFTNEHSGKITDFAYVDEATSKRISLLQDESGKYMTDPAAGVSNTIGLTGNSPKIIALKFPAPPETSPTITIDFPGAGSFDSVPVSR
;
A
#
# COMPACT_ATOMS: atom_id res chain seq x y z
N MET A 1 -38.65 -44.11 22.91
CA MET A 1 -38.68 -43.51 24.26
C MET A 1 -37.33 -43.70 24.93
N ARG A 2 -36.53 -42.64 25.12
CA ARG A 2 -35.77 -42.33 26.34
C ARG A 2 -35.37 -40.86 26.25
N VAL A 3 -36.13 -40.05 26.97
CA VAL A 3 -35.87 -38.65 27.26
C VAL A 3 -34.99 -38.64 28.52
N SER A 4 -33.94 -37.82 28.57
CA SER A 4 -33.36 -37.44 29.87
C SER A 4 -32.98 -35.98 29.81
N GLN A 5 -33.88 -35.18 30.37
CA GLN A 5 -33.67 -33.81 30.77
C GLN A 5 -32.78 -33.80 32.03
N SER A 6 -31.91 -32.81 32.14
CA SER A 6 -31.63 -32.16 33.43
C SER A 6 -31.23 -30.72 33.16
N ALA A 7 -32.13 -29.83 33.55
CA ALA A 7 -31.98 -28.39 33.63
C ALA A 7 -31.37 -28.01 35.00
N LEU A 8 -30.75 -26.83 35.08
CA LEU A 8 -30.98 -25.74 36.07
C LEU A 8 -29.69 -24.88 36.19
N VAL A 9 -29.72 -23.59 35.79
CA VAL A 9 -30.03 -22.36 36.61
C VAL A 9 -28.72 -21.75 37.16
N VAL A 10 -28.37 -20.49 36.90
CA VAL A 10 -28.73 -19.21 37.57
C VAL A 10 -28.19 -18.08 36.66
N LEU A 11 -28.93 -17.16 36.03
CA LEU A 11 -29.71 -15.98 36.48
C LEU A 11 -28.95 -14.86 37.24
N SER A 12 -29.06 -13.63 36.71
CA SER A 12 -28.92 -12.32 37.42
C SER A 12 -27.48 -11.77 37.60
N ALA A 13 -27.20 -10.46 37.56
CA ALA A 13 -27.94 -9.24 37.27
C ALA A 13 -26.96 -8.04 37.34
N LEU A 14 -27.31 -6.95 36.63
CA LEU A 14 -27.10 -5.52 36.93
C LEU A 14 -25.80 -5.04 37.61
N ALA A 15 -25.12 -4.07 36.94
CA ALA A 15 -25.05 -2.70 37.46
C ALA A 15 -24.56 -1.72 36.38
N LEU A 16 -25.46 -0.83 35.95
CA LEU A 16 -25.14 0.47 35.36
C LEU A 16 -24.80 1.46 36.49
N LEU A 17 -24.07 2.53 36.12
CA LEU A 17 -23.95 3.84 36.79
C LEU A 17 -22.75 4.08 37.74
N THR A 18 -21.79 4.87 37.25
CA THR A 18 -21.27 6.09 37.90
C THR A 18 -20.92 7.06 36.76
N ALA A 19 -21.74 8.04 36.40
CA ALA A 19 -22.06 9.29 37.08
C ALA A 19 -20.90 10.32 37.11
N CYS A 20 -21.02 11.30 36.23
CA CYS A 20 -20.74 12.74 36.39
C CYS A 20 -19.48 13.20 37.15
N GLN A 21 -18.64 13.99 36.47
CA GLN A 21 -18.48 15.40 36.83
C GLN A 21 -18.11 16.21 35.58
N LYS A 22 -18.88 17.29 35.38
CA LYS A 22 -18.84 18.24 34.28
C LYS A 22 -18.35 19.58 34.86
N GLU A 23 -17.37 20.19 34.19
CA GLU A 23 -17.01 21.63 34.15
C GLU A 23 -16.59 22.33 35.47
N PRO A 24 -15.75 23.40 35.41
CA PRO A 24 -16.10 24.65 34.72
C PRO A 24 -15.00 25.26 33.84
N GLU A 25 -15.43 25.73 32.67
CA GLU A 25 -14.87 26.91 32.00
C GLU A 25 -15.36 28.16 32.74
N PRO A 26 -14.52 29.22 32.85
CA PRO A 26 -15.08 30.56 32.71
C PRO A 26 -14.23 31.48 31.82
N THR A 27 -14.77 31.75 30.63
CA THR A 27 -15.14 33.04 30.01
C THR A 27 -14.16 34.26 30.03
N PRO A 28 -13.95 34.93 28.86
CA PRO A 28 -13.19 36.21 28.67
C PRO A 28 -14.10 37.47 28.82
N PRO A 29 -13.74 38.71 28.41
CA PRO A 29 -12.55 39.59 28.53
C PRO A 29 -12.91 40.95 29.22
N PRO A 30 -12.07 42.02 29.19
CA PRO A 30 -12.37 43.14 28.25
C PRO A 30 -11.15 43.89 27.65
N GLN A 31 -11.23 44.22 26.35
CA GLN A 31 -10.60 45.41 25.70
C GLN A 31 -11.33 46.70 26.19
N PRO A 32 -10.83 47.96 26.06
CA PRO A 32 -10.16 48.53 24.87
C PRO A 32 -9.12 49.65 25.11
N GLN A 33 -8.25 49.98 24.14
CA GLN A 33 -7.77 51.36 23.94
C GLN A 33 -7.47 51.65 22.46
N GLU A 34 -7.71 52.89 22.10
CA GLU A 34 -8.18 53.43 20.83
C GLU A 34 -7.30 54.64 20.45
N GLN A 35 -6.97 54.77 19.15
CA GLN A 35 -6.65 56.02 18.41
C GLN A 35 -5.41 56.88 18.80
N ALA A 36 -4.73 57.64 17.93
CA ALA A 36 -4.89 58.05 16.51
C ALA A 36 -3.53 58.60 15.96
N PRO A 37 -3.45 59.63 15.08
CA PRO A 37 -3.27 59.53 13.62
C PRO A 37 -2.01 60.27 13.10
N ASN A 38 -1.66 60.14 11.81
CA ASN A 38 -0.99 61.25 11.10
C ASN A 38 -1.31 61.25 9.59
N PRO A 39 -1.44 62.41 8.91
CA PRO A 39 -2.18 62.56 7.66
C PRO A 39 -1.34 62.82 6.39
N ASN A 40 -1.98 62.52 5.24
CA ASN A 40 -1.91 63.20 3.92
C ASN A 40 -0.66 63.03 3.01
N PRO A 41 -0.73 63.23 1.65
CA PRO A 41 -1.85 63.25 0.66
C PRO A 41 -1.66 62.28 -0.55
N ALA A 42 -2.73 62.06 -1.35
CA ALA A 42 -2.71 61.53 -2.73
C ALA A 42 -2.26 62.62 -3.75
N PRO A 43 -1.92 62.39 -5.06
CA PRO A 43 -2.42 61.41 -6.08
C PRO A 43 -1.29 60.92 -7.07
N PRO A 44 -1.47 60.42 -8.32
CA PRO A 44 -2.65 60.00 -9.12
C PRO A 44 -2.55 58.57 -9.73
N ALA A 45 -3.60 58.14 -10.42
CA ALA A 45 -3.76 56.84 -11.09
C ALA A 45 -2.79 56.57 -12.26
N PRO A 46 -2.53 55.28 -12.57
CA PRO A 46 -2.40 54.85 -13.96
C PRO A 46 -3.19 53.54 -14.29
N THR A 47 -3.85 53.59 -15.45
CA THR A 47 -4.12 52.55 -16.49
C THR A 47 -4.19 51.04 -16.15
N PRO A 48 -5.13 50.29 -16.77
CA PRO A 48 -5.25 48.85 -16.58
C PRO A 48 -4.14 48.09 -17.30
N THR A 49 -3.31 47.37 -16.54
CA THR A 49 -2.33 46.41 -17.08
C THR A 49 -3.02 45.06 -17.37
N PRO A 50 -2.82 44.44 -18.54
CA PRO A 50 -3.36 43.11 -18.84
C PRO A 50 -2.79 42.06 -17.89
N ALA A 51 -3.66 41.22 -17.34
CA ALA A 51 -3.29 40.08 -16.53
C ALA A 51 -2.47 39.08 -17.35
N SER A 52 -1.16 39.01 -17.09
CA SER A 52 -0.32 37.89 -17.51
C SER A 52 -0.75 36.66 -16.73
N ASN A 53 -1.48 35.77 -17.41
CA ASN A 53 -1.66 34.39 -16.98
C ASN A 53 -0.27 33.74 -16.85
N PRO A 54 0.11 33.15 -15.70
CA PRO A 54 1.19 32.19 -15.71
C PRO A 54 0.66 30.95 -16.44
N SER A 55 1.00 30.84 -17.71
CA SER A 55 0.84 29.61 -18.48
C SER A 55 1.47 28.46 -17.69
N LEU A 56 0.61 27.57 -17.22
CA LEU A 56 0.92 26.25 -16.70
C LEU A 56 1.55 25.46 -17.86
N ILE A 57 2.85 25.66 -18.08
CA ILE A 57 3.66 24.82 -18.95
C ILE A 57 3.77 23.48 -18.24
N ARG A 58 2.81 22.60 -18.52
CA ARG A 58 2.93 21.18 -18.26
C ARG A 58 3.99 20.68 -19.26
N GLU A 59 5.19 20.44 -18.75
CA GLU A 59 6.23 19.69 -19.46
C GLU A 59 5.59 18.44 -20.09
N PRO A 60 5.70 18.21 -21.41
CA PRO A 60 5.21 16.99 -22.01
C PRO A 60 5.94 15.81 -21.36
N ALA A 61 5.18 14.93 -20.68
CA ALA A 61 5.72 13.66 -20.22
C ALA A 61 6.33 12.96 -21.44
N ALA A 62 7.64 12.72 -21.42
CA ALA A 62 8.32 11.99 -22.47
C ALA A 62 7.58 10.66 -22.71
N PRO A 63 7.44 10.19 -23.95
CA PRO A 63 6.90 8.86 -24.20
C PRO A 63 7.71 7.88 -23.36
N GLN A 64 7.06 7.18 -22.43
CA GLN A 64 7.69 6.07 -21.74
C GLN A 64 8.05 5.06 -22.83
N GLN A 65 9.31 5.08 -23.25
CA GLN A 65 9.86 4.00 -24.06
C GLN A 65 9.53 2.73 -23.30
N GLN A 66 8.91 1.79 -24.00
CA GLN A 66 8.58 0.46 -23.51
C GLN A 66 9.90 -0.26 -23.22
N GLN A 67 10.54 0.08 -22.09
CA GLN A 67 11.71 -0.61 -21.59
C GLN A 67 11.30 -2.07 -21.37
N ASP A 68 12.19 -2.99 -21.76
CA ASP A 68 11.98 -4.40 -21.48
C ASP A 68 11.70 -4.57 -19.98
N PRO A 69 10.53 -5.09 -19.57
CA PRO A 69 10.17 -5.23 -18.17
C PRO A 69 11.20 -6.02 -17.35
N ALA A 70 12.01 -6.88 -18.00
CA ALA A 70 13.09 -7.61 -17.35
C ALA A 70 14.29 -6.73 -16.98
N ALA A 71 14.52 -5.61 -17.66
CA ALA A 71 15.67 -4.73 -17.44
C ALA A 71 15.61 -3.95 -16.12
N GLN A 72 14.45 -3.92 -15.44
CA GLN A 72 14.25 -3.23 -14.17
C GLN A 72 14.18 -4.20 -12.97
N ALA A 73 14.47 -5.48 -13.16
CA ALA A 73 14.39 -6.47 -12.10
C ALA A 73 15.53 -6.30 -11.08
N ILE A 74 15.18 -6.27 -9.79
CA ILE A 74 16.11 -6.43 -8.67
C ILE A 74 16.66 -7.86 -8.70
N GLN A 75 15.76 -8.83 -8.88
CA GLN A 75 16.07 -10.25 -9.02
C GLN A 75 15.01 -10.92 -9.90
N SER A 76 15.35 -12.03 -10.55
CA SER A 76 14.39 -12.80 -11.35
C SER A 76 14.64 -14.29 -11.23
N LYS A 77 13.57 -15.09 -11.30
CA LYS A 77 13.62 -16.55 -11.26
C LYS A 77 12.63 -17.17 -12.26
N PRO A 78 12.87 -18.41 -12.73
CA PRO A 78 11.84 -19.17 -13.44
C PRO A 78 10.60 -19.36 -12.57
N PHE A 79 9.41 -19.28 -13.16
CA PHE A 79 8.15 -19.53 -12.46
C PHE A 79 7.08 -20.06 -13.43
N GLY A 80 6.57 -21.26 -13.16
CA GLY A 80 5.71 -21.97 -14.10
C GLY A 80 6.37 -22.05 -15.47
N GLN A 81 5.63 -21.68 -16.52
CA GLN A 81 6.16 -21.58 -17.88
C GLN A 81 6.94 -20.29 -18.19
N GLY A 82 6.96 -19.32 -17.28
CA GLY A 82 7.50 -17.98 -17.53
C GLY A 82 8.62 -17.58 -16.58
N THR A 83 8.84 -16.26 -16.46
CA THR A 83 9.79 -15.66 -15.53
C THR A 83 9.05 -14.76 -14.55
N LEU A 84 9.43 -14.84 -13.28
CA LEU A 84 8.97 -13.92 -12.25
C LEU A 84 10.13 -13.00 -11.87
N ALA A 85 9.95 -11.71 -12.08
CA ALA A 85 10.93 -10.68 -11.76
C ALA A 85 10.44 -9.84 -10.57
N LEU A 86 11.22 -9.76 -9.51
CA LEU A 86 11.02 -8.78 -8.44
C LEU A 86 11.51 -7.42 -8.95
N THR A 87 10.62 -6.45 -9.07
CA THR A 87 10.93 -5.13 -9.66
C THR A 87 10.92 -4.00 -8.63
N LYS A 88 10.27 -4.20 -7.48
CA LYS A 88 10.22 -3.19 -6.41
C LYS A 88 10.22 -3.82 -5.03
N ALA A 89 11.00 -3.22 -4.13
CA ALA A 89 10.86 -3.34 -2.68
C ALA A 89 11.09 -1.95 -2.06
N LYS A 90 10.00 -1.25 -1.72
CA LYS A 90 10.05 0.13 -1.25
C LYS A 90 9.11 0.39 -0.08
N VAL A 91 9.65 0.96 0.99
CA VAL A 91 8.87 1.47 2.11
C VAL A 91 8.28 2.82 1.77
N VAL A 92 6.99 3.01 2.04
CA VAL A 92 6.29 4.28 1.98
C VAL A 92 5.44 4.41 3.23
N GLY A 93 5.80 5.34 4.11
CA GLY A 93 5.25 5.39 5.47
C GLY A 93 5.54 4.08 6.21
N GLN A 94 4.49 3.45 6.74
CA GLN A 94 4.58 2.20 7.51
C GLN A 94 4.39 0.93 6.65
N ILE A 95 4.39 1.05 5.32
CA ILE A 95 4.07 -0.04 4.40
C ILE A 95 5.27 -0.33 3.51
N LEU A 96 5.69 -1.59 3.47
CA LEU A 96 6.57 -2.11 2.42
C LEU A 96 5.71 -2.50 1.21
N ASN A 97 5.98 -1.84 0.08
CA ASN A 97 5.39 -2.14 -1.22
C ASN A 97 6.36 -3.02 -2.01
N VAL A 98 5.91 -4.22 -2.35
CA VAL A 98 6.66 -5.17 -3.15
C VAL A 98 5.93 -5.35 -4.48
N GLU A 99 6.65 -5.27 -5.59
CA GLU A 99 6.09 -5.57 -6.91
C GLU A 99 6.90 -6.66 -7.60
N PHE A 100 6.17 -7.64 -8.12
CA PHE A 100 6.70 -8.60 -9.07
C PHE A 100 6.09 -8.35 -10.46
N MET A 101 6.82 -8.74 -11.49
CA MET A 101 6.35 -8.85 -12.86
C MET A 101 6.44 -10.31 -13.28
N TYR A 102 5.30 -10.93 -13.57
CA TYR A 102 5.27 -12.19 -14.28
C TYR A 102 5.35 -11.93 -15.78
N ILE A 103 6.29 -12.58 -16.46
CA ILE A 103 6.56 -12.44 -17.89
C ILE A 103 6.34 -13.82 -18.53
N PRO A 104 5.29 -13.99 -19.35
CA PRO A 104 5.08 -15.24 -20.10
C PRO A 104 6.24 -15.52 -21.07
N PRO A 105 6.49 -16.79 -21.43
CA PRO A 105 7.48 -17.10 -22.47
C PRO A 105 7.01 -16.59 -23.83
N LYS A 106 7.94 -16.21 -24.71
CA LYS A 106 7.64 -15.82 -26.09
C LYS A 106 7.64 -17.03 -27.02
N ASN A 107 6.86 -16.98 -28.09
CA ASN A 107 6.92 -17.92 -29.21
C ASN A 107 8.02 -17.51 -30.21
N GLU A 108 8.22 -18.31 -31.27
CA GLU A 108 9.22 -18.03 -32.33
C GLU A 108 8.98 -16.71 -33.08
N ARG A 109 7.74 -16.20 -33.07
CA ARG A 109 7.36 -14.92 -33.69
C ARG A 109 7.59 -13.73 -32.77
N GLY A 110 7.99 -13.96 -31.52
CA GLY A 110 8.23 -12.94 -30.51
C GLY A 110 7.00 -12.55 -29.68
N ASP A 111 5.83 -13.15 -29.94
CA ASP A 111 4.62 -12.90 -29.15
C ASP A 111 4.63 -13.70 -27.85
N TYR A 112 4.06 -13.13 -26.78
CA TYR A 112 3.87 -13.84 -25.53
C TYR A 112 2.87 -15.00 -25.69
N LYS A 113 3.27 -16.18 -25.22
CA LYS A 113 2.40 -17.36 -25.18
C LYS A 113 1.35 -17.19 -24.08
N PHE A 114 0.16 -17.71 -24.32
CA PHE A 114 -0.85 -17.84 -23.27
C PHE A 114 -0.37 -18.82 -22.21
N THR A 115 -0.44 -18.43 -20.94
CA THR A 115 -0.18 -19.28 -19.78
C THR A 115 -1.38 -19.27 -18.84
N ASN A 116 -1.52 -20.35 -18.04
CA ASN A 116 -2.58 -20.49 -17.04
C ASN A 116 -1.98 -20.63 -15.63
N GLU A 117 -1.04 -19.76 -15.32
CA GLU A 117 -0.31 -19.79 -14.05
C GLU A 117 -1.09 -19.11 -12.93
N HIS A 118 -0.88 -19.60 -11.72
CA HIS A 118 -1.40 -19.02 -10.49
C HIS A 118 -0.27 -19.01 -9.46
N SER A 119 -0.27 -18.02 -8.56
CA SER A 119 0.57 -18.11 -7.37
C SER A 119 0.15 -19.30 -6.49
N GLY A 120 0.97 -19.64 -5.49
CA GLY A 120 0.47 -20.35 -4.31
C GLY A 120 -0.52 -19.52 -3.49
N LYS A 121 -0.92 -20.02 -2.33
CA LYS A 121 -1.96 -19.37 -1.50
C LYS A 121 -1.49 -18.00 -1.03
N ILE A 122 -2.42 -17.03 -1.00
CA ILE A 122 -2.16 -15.66 -0.56
C ILE A 122 -1.61 -15.60 0.88
N THR A 123 -2.00 -16.56 1.73
CA THR A 123 -1.59 -16.68 3.13
C THR A 123 -0.12 -17.08 3.30
N ASP A 124 0.49 -17.61 2.25
CA ASP A 124 1.84 -18.16 2.32
C ASP A 124 2.89 -17.11 1.91
N PHE A 125 2.44 -15.99 1.33
CA PHE A 125 3.31 -14.84 1.07
C PHE A 125 3.77 -14.21 2.37
N ALA A 126 5.08 -13.99 2.45
CA ALA A 126 5.72 -13.36 3.59
C ALA A 126 7.03 -12.71 3.14
N TYR A 127 7.58 -11.87 3.99
CA TYR A 127 9.01 -11.63 3.97
C TYR A 127 9.62 -12.03 5.32
N VAL A 128 10.90 -12.33 5.32
CA VAL A 128 11.72 -12.50 6.52
C VAL A 128 12.63 -11.28 6.63
N ASP A 129 12.56 -10.60 7.76
CA ASP A 129 13.53 -9.58 8.13
C ASP A 129 14.86 -10.26 8.45
N GLU A 130 15.89 -10.05 7.64
CA GLU A 130 17.18 -10.73 7.82
C GLU A 130 17.93 -10.26 9.08
N ALA A 131 17.63 -9.07 9.61
CA ALA A 131 18.25 -8.57 10.84
C ALA A 131 17.67 -9.22 12.10
N THR A 132 16.40 -9.59 12.08
CA THR A 132 15.69 -10.13 13.26
C THR A 132 15.23 -11.58 13.08
N SER A 133 15.40 -12.15 11.89
CA SER A 133 14.89 -13.46 11.48
C SER A 133 13.38 -13.63 11.68
N LYS A 134 12.63 -12.51 11.74
CA LYS A 134 11.18 -12.54 11.91
C LYS A 134 10.51 -12.71 10.56
N ARG A 135 9.52 -13.59 10.49
CA ARG A 135 8.62 -13.73 9.34
C ARG A 135 7.42 -12.81 9.49
N ILE A 136 7.13 -12.01 8.46
CA ILE A 136 6.06 -11.02 8.41
C ILE A 136 5.15 -11.34 7.23
N SER A 137 3.85 -11.43 7.49
CA SER A 137 2.82 -11.68 6.48
C SER A 137 2.27 -10.40 5.85
N LEU A 138 1.49 -10.57 4.77
CA LEU A 138 0.79 -9.48 4.08
C LEU A 138 -0.12 -8.68 5.02
N LEU A 139 -0.27 -7.39 4.72
CA LEU A 139 -1.30 -6.55 5.33
C LEU A 139 -2.69 -6.96 4.87
N GLN A 140 -3.66 -6.74 5.75
CA GLN A 140 -5.08 -6.82 5.45
C GLN A 140 -5.70 -5.43 5.60
N ASP A 141 -6.72 -5.15 4.79
CA ASP A 141 -7.58 -3.99 4.98
C ASP A 141 -8.56 -4.18 6.14
N GLU A 142 -9.39 -3.17 6.41
CA GLU A 142 -10.37 -3.17 7.49
C GLU A 142 -11.43 -4.28 7.37
N SER A 143 -11.61 -4.84 6.16
CA SER A 143 -12.51 -5.97 5.91
C SER A 143 -11.84 -7.34 6.10
N GLY A 144 -10.55 -7.36 6.45
CA GLY A 144 -9.75 -8.58 6.56
C GLY A 144 -9.24 -9.11 5.22
N LYS A 145 -9.39 -8.35 4.12
CA LYS A 145 -8.91 -8.77 2.80
C LYS A 145 -7.44 -8.38 2.63
N TYR A 146 -6.64 -9.32 2.13
CA TYR A 146 -5.23 -9.04 1.84
C TYR A 146 -5.05 -7.92 0.82
N MET A 147 -4.14 -7.01 1.14
CA MET A 147 -3.80 -5.84 0.33
C MET A 147 -2.86 -6.24 -0.82
N THR A 148 -3.45 -6.83 -1.86
CA THR A 148 -2.76 -7.32 -3.06
C THR A 148 -3.48 -6.89 -4.32
N ASP A 149 -2.71 -6.71 -5.39
CA ASP A 149 -3.20 -6.42 -6.73
C ASP A 149 -2.42 -7.26 -7.77
N PRO A 150 -3.07 -8.10 -8.60
CA PRO A 150 -4.50 -8.38 -8.57
C PRO A 150 -4.92 -9.04 -7.26
N ALA A 151 -6.17 -8.77 -6.87
CA ALA A 151 -6.76 -9.40 -5.70
C ALA A 151 -6.80 -10.93 -5.86
N ALA A 152 -6.59 -11.65 -4.77
CA ALA A 152 -6.72 -13.10 -4.77
C ALA A 152 -8.14 -13.54 -5.22
N GLY A 153 -8.19 -14.52 -6.11
CA GLY A 153 -9.43 -15.10 -6.62
C GLY A 153 -10.08 -16.09 -5.65
N VAL A 154 -11.10 -16.81 -6.12
CA VAL A 154 -11.89 -17.78 -5.32
C VAL A 154 -11.05 -18.90 -4.69
N SER A 155 -9.93 -19.26 -5.31
CA SER A 155 -8.99 -20.27 -4.80
C SER A 155 -7.97 -19.72 -3.80
N ASN A 156 -8.11 -18.46 -3.38
CA ASN A 156 -7.19 -17.76 -2.50
C ASN A 156 -5.76 -17.64 -3.09
N THR A 157 -5.65 -17.53 -4.41
CA THR A 157 -4.40 -17.38 -5.18
C THR A 157 -4.50 -16.17 -6.11
N ILE A 158 -3.36 -15.63 -6.51
CA ILE A 158 -3.26 -14.55 -7.51
C ILE A 158 -3.21 -15.20 -8.89
N GLY A 159 -4.19 -14.88 -9.74
CA GLY A 159 -4.27 -15.38 -11.11
C GLY A 159 -3.32 -14.64 -12.05
N LEU A 160 -2.44 -15.39 -12.71
CA LEU A 160 -1.44 -14.86 -13.66
C LEU A 160 -1.74 -15.27 -15.10
N THR A 161 -2.91 -15.85 -15.32
CA THR A 161 -3.41 -16.34 -16.61
C THR A 161 -3.49 -15.24 -17.66
N GLY A 162 -2.90 -15.49 -18.83
CA GLY A 162 -2.96 -14.59 -19.98
C GLY A 162 -1.74 -14.71 -20.89
N ASN A 163 -1.65 -13.79 -21.85
CA ASN A 163 -0.61 -13.72 -22.86
C ASN A 163 0.10 -12.36 -22.83
N SER A 164 0.18 -11.72 -21.67
CA SER A 164 0.89 -10.46 -21.47
C SER A 164 1.62 -10.48 -20.13
N PRO A 165 2.69 -9.69 -19.96
CA PRO A 165 3.26 -9.45 -18.64
C PRO A 165 2.21 -8.94 -17.66
N LYS A 166 2.34 -9.31 -16.39
CA LYS A 166 1.41 -8.92 -15.32
C LYS A 166 2.17 -8.49 -14.08
N ILE A 167 1.77 -7.36 -13.52
CA ILE A 167 2.28 -6.86 -12.24
C ILE A 167 1.52 -7.55 -11.11
N ILE A 168 2.24 -7.87 -10.04
CA ILE A 168 1.74 -8.37 -8.78
C ILE A 168 2.25 -7.44 -7.69
N ALA A 169 1.39 -6.58 -7.17
CA ALA A 169 1.69 -5.70 -6.06
C ALA A 169 1.24 -6.34 -4.75
N LEU A 170 2.14 -6.39 -3.78
CA LEU A 170 1.94 -6.93 -2.44
C LEU A 170 2.29 -5.85 -1.42
N LYS A 171 1.48 -5.75 -0.36
CA LYS A 171 1.74 -4.81 0.74
C LYS A 171 1.98 -5.56 2.03
N PHE A 172 3.07 -5.23 2.69
CA PHE A 172 3.47 -5.77 3.99
C PHE A 172 3.67 -4.62 4.99
N PRO A 173 3.64 -4.89 6.30
CA PRO A 173 4.23 -3.98 7.27
C PRO A 173 5.67 -3.62 6.87
N ALA A 174 6.07 -2.36 7.06
CA ALA A 174 7.45 -1.98 6.80
C ALA A 174 8.41 -2.70 7.77
N PRO A 175 9.56 -3.21 7.28
CA PRO A 175 10.60 -3.70 8.18
C PRO A 175 11.18 -2.55 9.00
N PRO A 176 11.77 -2.83 10.18
CA PRO A 176 12.47 -1.82 10.99
C PRO A 176 13.51 -1.04 10.18
N GLU A 177 13.77 0.23 10.52
CA GLU A 177 14.77 1.04 9.80
C GLU A 177 16.18 0.46 9.84
N THR A 178 16.48 -0.37 10.85
CA THR A 178 17.73 -1.10 11.01
C THR A 178 17.87 -2.32 10.09
N SER A 179 16.85 -2.64 9.29
CA SER A 179 16.79 -3.79 8.39
C SER A 179 16.95 -3.35 6.93
N PRO A 180 18.18 -3.33 6.39
CA PRO A 180 18.43 -2.88 5.02
C PRO A 180 18.03 -3.92 3.96
N THR A 181 17.96 -5.20 4.34
CA THR A 181 17.67 -6.32 3.46
C THR A 181 16.61 -7.24 4.06
N ILE A 182 15.86 -7.91 3.17
CA ILE A 182 14.83 -8.89 3.52
C ILE A 182 14.89 -10.09 2.57
N THR A 183 14.40 -11.24 3.01
CA THR A 183 14.07 -12.36 2.12
C THR A 183 12.59 -12.32 1.82
N ILE A 184 12.17 -12.32 0.55
CA ILE A 184 10.74 -12.30 0.17
C ILE A 184 10.32 -13.68 -0.33
N ASP A 185 9.32 -14.29 0.31
CA ASP A 185 8.75 -15.57 -0.11
C ASP A 185 7.63 -15.34 -1.12
N PHE A 186 7.79 -15.90 -2.32
CA PHE A 186 6.74 -16.00 -3.32
C PHE A 186 6.28 -17.46 -3.44
N PRO A 187 5.07 -17.81 -2.97
CA PRO A 187 4.54 -19.16 -3.03
C PRO A 187 4.54 -19.74 -4.45
N GLY A 188 5.28 -20.83 -4.64
CA GLY A 188 5.50 -21.50 -5.92
C GLY A 188 6.76 -21.09 -6.68
N ALA A 189 7.36 -19.93 -6.39
CA ALA A 189 8.65 -19.50 -6.95
C ALA A 189 9.82 -19.64 -5.96
N GLY A 190 9.52 -19.81 -4.66
CA GLY A 190 10.49 -19.83 -3.59
C GLY A 190 10.83 -18.42 -3.10
N SER A 191 11.99 -18.29 -2.47
CA SER A 191 12.41 -17.07 -1.78
C SER A 191 13.31 -16.21 -2.67
N PHE A 192 13.23 -14.88 -2.53
CA PHE A 192 14.16 -13.91 -3.10
C PHE A 192 14.99 -13.35 -1.94
N ASP A 193 16.26 -13.74 -1.87
CA ASP A 193 17.11 -13.49 -0.70
C ASP A 193 17.83 -12.14 -0.80
N SER A 194 18.12 -11.52 0.35
CA SER A 194 18.90 -10.28 0.44
C SER A 194 18.40 -9.17 -0.47
N VAL A 195 17.06 -9.04 -0.58
CA VAL A 195 16.41 -7.99 -1.34
C VAL A 195 16.65 -6.65 -0.63
N PRO A 196 17.28 -5.67 -1.30
CA PRO A 196 17.48 -4.35 -0.72
C PRO A 196 16.14 -3.61 -0.58
N VAL A 197 15.92 -3.02 0.59
CA VAL A 197 14.73 -2.21 0.86
C VAL A 197 15.05 -0.73 0.67
N SER A 198 14.37 -0.09 -0.28
CA SER A 198 14.44 1.37 -0.46
C SER A 198 13.45 2.10 0.47
N ARG A 199 13.80 3.30 0.91
CA ARG A 199 12.98 4.17 1.79
C ARG A 199 12.86 5.55 1.17
#